data_AF-A0A2N3N3C5-F1
#
_entry.id   AF-A0A2N3N3C5-F1
#
_cell.length_a   1.000
_cell.length_b   1.000
_cell.length_c   1.000
_cell.angle_alpha   90.00
_cell.angle_beta   90.00
_cell.angle_gamma   90.00
#
_symmetry.space_group_name_H-M   'P 1'
#
loop_
_entity.id
_entity.type
_entity.pdbx_description
1 polymer ?
#
loop_
_entity_poly.entity_id
_entity_poly.type
_entity_poly.pdbx_seq_one_letter_code
_entity_poly.pdbx_strand_id
1 'polypeptide(L)'
;MPGTSRMPVSLRESFNHSFNRVKRRRPTSLSALVNLDLLRNIIFFFFVLRWTRRTFWQLRGRGIIGSLVELYRNIGRILYGYFLRAPGVRGKVQKQVNEALAKTEAKLIPANLPKYLALPKEGLSDEAVRHELEMLANLDHTKWEEGYVSGAVYHGEQDLIKLQTQAFGTFTVANPIHPDVFPGVRKMEAEIVSMVLSLFNAPPGAAGTTTAGGTESILVSCLAARQKAYAERGITEPEM
;
A
#
# COMPACT_ATOMS: atom_id res chain seq x y z
N MET A 1 86.14 -29.56 -9.42
CA MET A 1 86.60 -30.90 -8.96
C MET A 1 86.05 -31.15 -7.56
N PRO A 2 85.84 -32.41 -7.17
CA PRO A 2 84.53 -33.06 -6.95
C PRO A 2 84.11 -33.13 -5.48
N GLY A 3 82.88 -33.59 -5.20
CA GLY A 3 82.49 -33.98 -3.84
C GLY A 3 80.99 -34.18 -3.63
N THR A 4 80.42 -35.19 -4.27
CA THR A 4 79.05 -35.67 -4.02
C THR A 4 78.90 -36.21 -2.58
N SER A 5 77.89 -35.76 -1.84
CA SER A 5 77.33 -36.55 -0.75
C SER A 5 75.83 -36.79 -1.02
N ARG A 6 75.50 -38.07 -1.22
CA ARG A 6 74.15 -38.58 -1.44
C ARG A 6 73.47 -38.73 -0.07
N MET A 7 72.38 -38.01 0.14
CA MET A 7 71.50 -38.24 1.28
C MET A 7 70.92 -39.67 1.23
N PRO A 8 70.92 -40.42 2.35
CA PRO A 8 70.48 -41.81 2.40
C PRO A 8 68.97 -41.96 2.16
N VAL A 9 68.61 -43.05 1.47
CA VAL A 9 67.24 -43.42 1.03
C VAL A 9 66.24 -43.56 2.19
N SER A 10 66.73 -43.72 3.43
CA SER A 10 65.90 -43.85 4.64
C SER A 10 65.18 -42.57 5.09
N LEU A 11 65.55 -41.39 4.58
CA LEU A 11 64.86 -40.13 4.87
C LEU A 11 63.79 -39.76 3.81
N ARG A 12 63.78 -40.42 2.65
CA ARG A 12 62.79 -40.18 1.59
C ARG A 12 61.49 -40.96 1.82
N GLU A 13 61.56 -42.14 2.44
CA GLU A 13 60.40 -42.94 2.79
C GLU A 13 59.64 -42.40 4.01
N SER A 14 60.34 -41.79 4.97
CA SER A 14 59.70 -41.23 6.19
C SER A 14 58.84 -40.00 5.90
N PHE A 15 59.24 -39.16 4.93
CA PHE A 15 58.42 -38.03 4.47
C PHE A 15 57.22 -38.45 3.63
N ASN A 16 57.33 -39.51 2.81
CA ASN A 16 56.20 -40.01 2.01
C ASN A 16 55.22 -40.90 2.79
N HIS A 17 55.64 -41.52 3.90
CA HIS A 17 54.76 -42.29 4.77
C HIS A 17 53.90 -41.43 5.71
N SER A 18 54.32 -40.21 6.03
CA SER A 18 53.57 -39.27 6.87
C SER A 18 52.41 -38.59 6.12
N PHE A 19 52.52 -38.42 4.80
CA PHE A 19 51.48 -37.77 3.98
C PHE A 19 50.36 -38.70 3.47
N ASN A 20 50.47 -40.03 3.62
CA ASN A 20 49.51 -40.99 3.05
C ASN A 20 48.80 -41.92 4.05
N ARG A 21 48.84 -41.63 5.36
CA ARG A 21 48.10 -42.40 6.39
C ARG A 21 47.22 -41.53 7.28
N VAL A 22 46.37 -40.71 6.66
CA VAL A 22 45.07 -40.35 7.24
C VAL A 22 43.99 -40.62 6.20
N LYS A 23 43.71 -41.92 5.95
CA LYS A 23 42.38 -42.35 5.53
C LYS A 23 41.44 -42.15 6.72
N ARG A 24 41.12 -40.90 7.04
CA ARG A 24 39.87 -40.60 7.73
C ARG A 24 38.78 -40.86 6.70
N ARG A 25 38.09 -41.99 6.88
CA ARG A 25 36.73 -42.20 6.37
C ARG A 25 35.98 -40.88 6.54
N ARG A 26 35.69 -40.19 5.43
CA ARG A 26 34.57 -39.26 5.43
C ARG A 26 33.35 -40.14 5.65
N PRO A 27 32.54 -39.96 6.71
CA PRO A 27 31.14 -40.28 6.53
C PRO A 27 30.68 -39.24 5.51
N THR A 28 30.58 -39.62 4.25
CA THR A 28 29.62 -38.96 3.38
C THR A 28 28.31 -39.08 4.12
N SER A 29 27.82 -37.97 4.67
CA SER A 29 26.46 -37.87 5.15
C SER A 29 25.56 -38.02 3.92
N LEU A 30 25.34 -39.26 3.50
CA LEU A 30 24.31 -39.64 2.53
C LEU A 30 22.94 -39.14 3.02
N SER A 31 22.77 -38.91 4.33
CA SER A 31 21.60 -38.26 4.92
C SER A 31 21.53 -36.73 4.73
N ALA A 32 22.61 -36.02 4.41
CA ALA A 32 22.58 -34.56 4.22
C ALA A 32 22.36 -34.15 2.75
N LEU A 33 22.96 -34.88 1.80
CA LEU A 33 22.71 -34.70 0.37
C LEU A 33 21.31 -35.19 -0.04
N VAL A 34 20.85 -36.32 0.51
CA VAL A 34 19.48 -36.80 0.29
C VAL A 34 18.46 -35.83 0.88
N ASN A 35 18.75 -35.13 1.99
CA ASN A 35 17.83 -34.14 2.53
C ASN A 35 17.75 -32.85 1.71
N LEU A 36 18.86 -32.36 1.14
CA LEU A 36 18.83 -31.14 0.32
C LEU A 36 18.19 -31.36 -1.05
N ASP A 37 18.49 -32.48 -1.71
CA ASP A 37 17.86 -32.81 -2.99
C ASP A 37 16.38 -33.18 -2.82
N LEU A 38 16.02 -33.91 -1.75
CA LEU A 38 14.61 -34.17 -1.42
C LEU A 38 13.88 -32.87 -1.08
N LEU A 39 14.45 -31.99 -0.24
CA LEU A 39 13.87 -30.68 0.07
C LEU A 39 13.71 -29.82 -1.20
N ARG A 40 14.73 -29.77 -2.07
CA ARG A 40 14.66 -29.09 -3.37
C ARG A 40 13.53 -29.64 -4.22
N ASN A 41 13.39 -30.96 -4.31
CA ASN A 41 12.33 -31.61 -5.09
C ASN A 41 10.94 -31.37 -4.48
N ILE A 42 10.82 -31.34 -3.15
CA ILE A 42 9.58 -31.00 -2.44
C ILE A 42 9.20 -29.55 -2.73
N ILE A 43 10.13 -28.60 -2.58
CA ILE A 43 9.90 -27.18 -2.90
C ILE A 43 9.52 -27.02 -4.38
N PHE A 44 10.24 -27.69 -5.29
CA PHE A 44 9.94 -27.68 -6.71
C PHE A 44 8.55 -28.26 -7.00
N PHE A 45 8.16 -29.35 -6.35
CA PHE A 45 6.83 -29.93 -6.49
C PHE A 45 5.74 -28.98 -6.00
N PHE A 46 5.90 -28.37 -4.82
CA PHE A 46 4.96 -27.36 -4.33
C PHE A 46 4.90 -26.12 -5.24
N PHE A 47 6.04 -25.71 -5.80
CA PHE A 47 6.10 -24.63 -6.79
C PHE A 47 5.29 -24.99 -8.04
N VAL A 48 5.55 -26.14 -8.65
CA VAL A 48 4.82 -26.61 -9.84
C VAL A 48 3.33 -26.76 -9.52
N LEU A 49 2.97 -27.42 -8.42
CA LEU A 49 1.58 -27.61 -8.00
C LEU A 49 0.86 -26.26 -7.81
N ARG A 50 1.51 -25.28 -7.19
CA ARG A 50 0.96 -23.93 -6.99
C ARG A 50 0.71 -23.24 -8.33
N TRP A 51 1.68 -23.27 -9.25
CA TRP A 51 1.53 -22.65 -10.57
C TRP A 51 0.49 -23.37 -11.43
N THR A 52 0.50 -24.71 -11.47
CA THR A 52 -0.50 -25.51 -12.19
C THR A 52 -1.91 -25.24 -11.67
N ARG A 53 -2.11 -25.23 -10.34
CA ARG A 53 -3.41 -24.89 -9.73
C ARG A 53 -3.84 -23.47 -10.10
N ARG A 54 -2.95 -22.49 -10.04
CA ARG A 54 -3.25 -21.10 -10.39
C ARG A 54 -3.65 -20.97 -11.87
N THR A 55 -2.87 -21.55 -12.77
CA THR A 55 -3.16 -21.56 -14.20
C THR A 55 -4.47 -22.28 -14.50
N PHE A 56 -4.75 -23.40 -13.83
CA PHE A 56 -6.01 -24.13 -13.98
C PHE A 56 -7.21 -23.25 -13.61
N TRP A 57 -7.18 -22.57 -12.46
CA TRP A 57 -8.28 -21.68 -12.06
C TRP A 57 -8.41 -20.45 -12.96
N GLN A 58 -7.30 -19.89 -13.44
CA GLN A 58 -7.31 -18.78 -14.39
C GLN A 58 -7.95 -19.18 -15.73
N LEU A 59 -7.55 -20.33 -16.28
CA LEU A 59 -8.13 -20.87 -17.51
C LEU A 59 -9.60 -21.26 -17.34
N ARG A 60 -9.98 -21.83 -16.19
CA ARG A 60 -11.38 -22.18 -15.89
C ARG A 60 -12.25 -20.93 -15.71
N GLY A 61 -11.72 -19.87 -15.11
CA GLY A 61 -12.46 -18.64 -14.85
C GLY A 61 -12.60 -17.73 -16.08
N ARG A 62 -11.52 -17.54 -16.84
CA ARG A 62 -11.44 -16.56 -17.94
C ARG A 62 -11.40 -17.19 -19.34
N GLY A 63 -11.25 -18.51 -19.42
CA GLY A 63 -11.01 -19.22 -20.68
C GLY A 63 -9.59 -19.02 -21.22
N ILE A 64 -9.27 -19.75 -22.30
CA ILE A 64 -7.97 -19.65 -22.98
C ILE A 64 -7.79 -18.25 -23.59
N ILE A 65 -8.80 -17.77 -24.32
CA ILE A 65 -8.75 -16.48 -25.00
C ILE A 65 -8.61 -15.33 -23.99
N GLY A 66 -9.42 -15.32 -22.92
CA GLY A 66 -9.37 -14.28 -21.89
C GLY A 66 -8.02 -14.24 -21.18
N SER A 67 -7.45 -15.41 -20.87
CA SER A 67 -6.13 -15.52 -20.24
C SER A 67 -5.00 -14.99 -21.13
N LEU A 68 -5.06 -15.25 -22.45
CA LEU A 68 -4.07 -14.74 -23.40
C LEU A 68 -4.17 -13.21 -23.57
N VAL A 69 -5.38 -12.67 -23.65
CA VAL A 69 -5.61 -11.22 -23.75
C VAL A 69 -5.08 -10.50 -22.51
N GLU A 70 -5.31 -11.05 -21.32
CA GLU A 70 -4.79 -10.50 -20.08
C GLU A 70 -3.26 -10.54 -20.04
N LEU A 71 -2.66 -11.68 -20.42
CA LEU A 71 -1.21 -11.82 -20.48
C LEU A 71 -0.59 -10.76 -21.42
N TYR A 72 -1.17 -10.59 -22.61
CA TYR A 72 -0.74 -9.56 -23.57
C TYR A 72 -0.83 -8.14 -22.97
N ARG A 73 -1.95 -7.79 -22.35
CA ARG A 73 -2.14 -6.48 -21.70
C ARG A 73 -1.14 -6.25 -20.56
N ASN A 74 -0.87 -7.28 -19.75
CA ASN A 74 0.05 -7.20 -18.63
C ASN A 74 1.50 -7.03 -19.11
N ILE A 75 1.92 -7.80 -20.11
CA ILE A 75 3.24 -7.65 -20.75
C ILE A 75 3.36 -6.24 -21.32
N GLY A 76 2.36 -5.76 -22.07
CA GLY A 76 2.34 -4.41 -22.62
C GLY A 76 2.49 -3.33 -21.55
N ARG A 77 1.75 -3.44 -20.43
CA ARG A 77 1.85 -2.51 -19.29
C ARG A 77 3.25 -2.50 -18.68
N ILE A 78 3.85 -3.67 -18.48
CA ILE A 78 5.20 -3.81 -17.90
C ILE A 78 6.24 -3.21 -18.84
N LEU A 79 6.22 -3.58 -20.12
CA LEU A 79 7.14 -3.06 -21.13
C LEU A 79 7.00 -1.55 -21.31
N TYR A 80 5.78 -1.03 -21.30
CA TYR A 80 5.53 0.42 -21.34
C TYR A 80 6.10 1.13 -20.11
N GLY A 81 5.97 0.52 -18.92
CA GLY A 81 6.59 1.02 -17.70
C GLY A 81 8.12 1.10 -17.79
N TYR A 82 8.76 0.08 -18.38
CA TYR A 82 10.21 0.12 -18.65
C TYR A 82 10.58 1.17 -19.70
N PHE A 83 9.80 1.28 -20.76
CA PHE A 83 10.00 2.28 -21.82
C PHE A 83 9.97 3.72 -21.27
N LEU A 84 8.98 4.07 -20.43
CA LEU A 84 8.89 5.39 -19.81
C LEU A 84 10.09 5.72 -18.90
N ARG A 85 10.81 4.70 -18.40
CA ARG A 85 11.98 4.85 -17.54
C ARG A 85 13.30 4.84 -18.31
N ALA A 86 13.30 4.54 -19.61
CA ALA A 86 14.49 4.46 -20.42
C ALA A 86 15.23 5.82 -20.50
N PRO A 87 16.58 5.82 -20.58
CA PRO A 87 17.35 7.05 -20.79
C PRO A 87 16.91 7.73 -22.09
N GLY A 88 16.75 9.06 -22.06
CA GLY A 88 16.18 9.85 -23.16
C GLY A 88 14.65 10.05 -23.08
N VAL A 89 13.87 8.99 -22.83
CA VAL A 89 12.41 9.08 -22.66
C VAL A 89 12.06 9.70 -21.30
N ARG A 90 12.71 9.24 -20.23
CA ARG A 90 12.48 9.73 -18.87
C ARG A 90 12.62 11.25 -18.74
N GLY A 91 13.56 11.86 -19.46
CA GLY A 91 13.75 13.31 -19.46
C GLY A 91 12.57 14.07 -20.07
N LYS A 92 12.01 13.57 -21.18
CA LYS A 92 10.80 14.13 -21.80
C LYS A 92 9.57 13.97 -20.89
N VAL A 93 9.43 12.79 -20.27
CA VAL A 93 8.35 12.53 -19.29
C VAL A 93 8.45 13.50 -18.12
N GLN A 94 9.63 13.68 -17.54
CA GLN A 94 9.84 14.60 -16.42
C GLN A 94 9.53 16.05 -16.81
N LYS A 95 9.92 16.47 -18.03
CA LYS A 95 9.58 17.80 -18.56
C LYS A 95 8.06 18.00 -18.63
N GLN A 96 7.33 17.04 -19.20
CA GLN A 96 5.87 17.12 -19.28
C GLN A 96 5.19 17.12 -17.90
N VAL A 97 5.69 16.32 -16.96
CA VAL A 97 5.20 16.31 -15.58
C VAL A 97 5.41 17.68 -14.93
N ASN A 98 6.62 18.24 -15.04
CA ASN A 98 6.92 19.56 -14.48
C ASN A 98 6.06 20.67 -15.11
N GLU A 99 5.85 20.64 -16.42
CA GLU A 99 4.97 21.58 -17.11
C GLU A 99 3.51 21.45 -16.67
N ALA A 100 3.02 20.22 -16.47
CA ALA A 100 1.67 19.96 -15.97
C ALA A 100 1.51 20.44 -14.52
N LEU A 101 2.51 20.22 -13.68
CA LEU A 101 2.55 20.72 -12.30
C LEU A 101 2.50 22.25 -12.27
N ALA A 102 3.37 22.93 -13.04
CA ALA A 102 3.39 24.39 -13.10
C ALA A 102 2.06 24.98 -13.59
N LYS A 103 1.44 24.37 -14.61
CA LYS A 103 0.11 24.77 -15.11
C LYS A 103 -1.00 24.54 -14.07
N THR A 104 -0.88 23.50 -13.25
CA THR A 104 -1.86 23.18 -12.21
C THR A 104 -1.69 24.13 -11.03
N GLU A 105 -0.45 24.38 -10.57
CA GLU A 105 -0.15 25.35 -9.51
C GLU A 105 -0.69 26.74 -9.87
N ALA A 106 -0.40 27.22 -11.08
CA ALA A 106 -0.88 28.51 -11.56
C ALA A 106 -2.41 28.65 -11.63
N LYS A 107 -3.14 27.52 -11.70
CA LYS A 107 -4.62 27.51 -11.71
C LYS A 107 -5.24 27.41 -10.32
N LEU A 108 -4.52 26.89 -9.33
CA LEU A 108 -5.07 26.56 -8.02
C LEU A 108 -4.76 27.62 -6.96
N ILE A 109 -3.54 28.18 -6.96
CA ILE A 109 -3.09 29.09 -5.90
C ILE A 109 -2.38 30.29 -6.52
N PRO A 110 -2.73 31.54 -6.15
CA PRO A 110 -1.99 32.72 -6.57
C PRO A 110 -0.52 32.67 -6.15
N ALA A 111 0.39 33.09 -7.04
CA ALA A 111 1.83 32.98 -6.80
C ALA A 111 2.37 33.89 -5.66
N ASN A 112 1.62 34.93 -5.29
CA ASN A 112 2.08 36.01 -4.40
C ASN A 112 1.66 35.85 -2.93
N LEU A 113 1.24 34.66 -2.51
CA LEU A 113 0.84 34.42 -1.12
C LEU A 113 2.04 34.05 -0.24
N PRO A 114 2.03 34.44 1.06
CA PRO A 114 3.06 34.01 2.01
C PRO A 114 3.09 32.48 2.11
N LYS A 115 4.27 31.88 1.90
CA LYS A 115 4.48 30.43 1.98
C LYS A 115 5.18 30.07 3.28
N TYR A 116 4.46 29.41 4.19
CA TYR A 116 5.03 28.87 5.43
C TYR A 116 5.58 27.45 5.18
N LEU A 117 6.82 27.35 4.68
CA LEU A 117 7.48 26.07 4.36
C LEU A 117 8.22 25.44 5.55
N ALA A 118 8.34 26.17 6.66
CA ALA A 118 8.91 25.72 7.91
C ALA A 118 8.14 26.35 9.07
N LEU A 119 8.23 25.75 10.26
CA LEU A 119 7.67 26.34 11.47
C LEU A 119 8.33 27.72 11.72
N PRO A 120 7.52 28.76 11.98
CA PRO A 120 8.04 30.05 12.41
C PRO A 120 8.90 29.92 13.67
N LYS A 121 9.96 30.72 13.78
CA LYS A 121 10.83 30.72 14.98
C LYS A 121 10.08 31.18 16.23
N GLU A 122 9.11 32.08 16.04
CA GLU A 122 8.24 32.61 17.07
C GLU A 122 6.79 32.34 16.66
N GLY A 123 5.94 32.01 17.63
CA GLY A 123 4.52 31.78 17.36
C GLY A 123 3.86 33.03 16.78
N LEU A 124 3.04 32.85 15.76
CA LEU A 124 2.20 33.94 15.24
C LEU A 124 1.17 34.33 16.30
N SER A 125 0.81 35.61 16.36
CA SER A 125 -0.30 36.05 17.20
C SER A 125 -1.63 35.54 16.64
N ASP A 126 -2.62 35.39 17.51
CA ASP A 126 -3.95 34.97 17.11
C ASP A 126 -4.54 35.91 16.04
N GLU A 127 -4.32 37.22 16.14
CA GLU A 127 -4.77 38.22 15.17
C GLU A 127 -4.12 38.00 13.80
N ALA A 128 -2.81 37.71 13.77
CA ALA A 128 -2.11 37.41 12.53
C ALA A 128 -2.68 36.13 11.89
N VAL A 129 -2.94 35.08 12.68
CA VAL A 129 -3.54 33.84 12.18
C VAL A 129 -4.95 34.09 11.63
N ARG A 130 -5.81 34.84 12.35
CA ARG A 130 -7.17 35.16 11.89
C ARG A 130 -7.15 35.97 10.59
N HIS A 131 -6.28 36.98 10.50
CA HIS A 131 -6.11 37.76 9.28
C HIS A 131 -5.67 36.89 8.09
N GLU A 132 -4.73 35.98 8.29
CA GLU A 132 -4.33 35.02 7.24
C GLU A 132 -5.48 34.10 6.84
N LEU A 133 -6.27 33.59 7.79
CA LEU A 133 -7.44 32.76 7.48
C LEU A 133 -8.51 33.54 6.69
N GLU A 134 -8.78 34.79 7.04
CA GLU A 134 -9.72 35.66 6.31
C GLU A 134 -9.21 35.95 4.89
N MET A 135 -7.93 36.22 4.72
CA MET A 135 -7.31 36.40 3.40
C MET A 135 -7.45 35.13 2.55
N LEU A 136 -7.17 33.94 3.12
CA LEU A 136 -7.29 32.65 2.43
C LEU A 136 -8.74 32.32 2.05
N ALA A 137 -9.70 32.64 2.92
CA ALA A 137 -11.12 32.41 2.66
C ALA A 137 -11.67 33.29 1.51
N ASN A 138 -11.04 34.44 1.25
CA ASN A 138 -11.44 35.38 0.20
C ASN A 138 -10.60 35.28 -1.09
N LEU A 139 -9.81 34.22 -1.25
CA LEU A 139 -9.11 33.97 -2.52
C LEU A 139 -10.11 33.75 -3.66
N ASP A 140 -9.75 34.19 -4.87
CA ASP A 140 -10.59 33.98 -6.05
C ASP A 140 -10.87 32.49 -6.24
N HIS A 141 -12.15 32.13 -6.22
CA HIS A 141 -12.62 30.75 -6.37
C HIS A 141 -13.86 30.71 -7.26
N THR A 142 -14.11 29.53 -7.85
CA THR A 142 -15.37 29.33 -8.57
C THR A 142 -16.53 29.51 -7.59
N LYS A 143 -17.51 30.34 -7.95
CA LYS A 143 -18.63 30.74 -7.10
C LYS A 143 -19.61 29.57 -6.88
N TRP A 144 -19.28 28.69 -5.95
CA TRP A 144 -20.10 27.54 -5.60
C TRP A 144 -21.40 27.98 -4.92
N GLU A 145 -21.40 29.14 -4.26
CA GLU A 145 -22.55 29.80 -3.64
C GLU A 145 -23.62 30.18 -4.68
N GLU A 146 -23.21 30.50 -5.91
CA GLU A 146 -24.11 30.77 -7.05
C GLU A 146 -24.49 29.48 -7.82
N GLY A 147 -24.06 28.30 -7.36
CA GLY A 147 -24.41 27.00 -7.96
C GLY A 147 -23.61 26.64 -9.23
N TYR A 148 -22.49 27.30 -9.52
CA TYR A 148 -21.68 27.01 -10.72
C TYR A 148 -20.75 25.81 -10.58
N VAL A 149 -20.74 25.14 -9.44
CA VAL A 149 -19.87 23.99 -9.17
C VAL A 149 -20.71 22.73 -9.05
N SER A 150 -20.46 21.75 -9.91
CA SER A 150 -21.11 20.43 -9.82
C SER A 150 -20.49 19.63 -8.67
N GLY A 151 -21.30 19.28 -7.66
CA GLY A 151 -20.81 18.62 -6.45
C GLY A 151 -20.05 19.60 -5.56
N ALA A 152 -18.94 19.16 -4.95
CA ALA A 152 -18.11 19.90 -3.99
C ALA A 152 -18.82 20.36 -2.70
N VAL A 153 -19.87 21.19 -2.81
CA VAL A 153 -20.70 21.66 -1.69
C VAL A 153 -22.14 21.24 -1.94
N TYR A 154 -22.72 20.48 -1.00
CA TYR A 154 -24.04 19.86 -1.17
C TYR A 154 -25.21 20.68 -0.60
N HIS A 155 -24.96 21.63 0.30
CA HIS A 155 -26.02 22.43 0.94
C HIS A 155 -25.69 23.92 1.02
N GLY A 156 -24.61 24.30 1.73
CA GLY A 156 -24.09 25.67 1.74
C GLY A 156 -24.93 26.73 2.49
N GLU A 157 -26.03 26.36 3.14
CA GLU A 157 -26.88 27.34 3.85
C GLU A 157 -26.27 27.80 5.18
N GLN A 158 -26.35 29.11 5.42
CA GLN A 158 -25.71 29.76 6.57
C GLN A 158 -26.21 29.22 7.91
N ASP A 159 -27.50 28.93 8.04
CA ASP A 159 -28.05 28.47 9.32
C ASP A 159 -27.62 27.04 9.65
N LEU A 160 -27.50 26.16 8.65
CA LEU A 160 -26.96 24.83 8.82
C LEU A 160 -25.46 24.87 9.16
N ILE A 161 -24.69 25.73 8.48
CA ILE A 161 -23.26 25.92 8.76
C ILE A 161 -23.06 26.39 10.20
N LYS A 162 -23.85 27.38 10.68
CA LYS A 162 -23.79 27.85 12.08
C LYS A 162 -24.05 26.73 13.07
N LEU A 163 -25.08 25.92 12.84
CA LEU A 163 -25.42 24.78 13.70
C LEU A 163 -24.28 23.75 13.76
N GLN A 164 -23.70 23.41 12.60
CA GLN A 164 -22.59 22.46 12.51
C GLN A 164 -21.31 22.98 13.17
N THR A 165 -20.99 24.26 12.99
CA THR A 165 -19.84 24.90 13.66
C THR A 165 -20.01 24.92 15.18
N GLN A 166 -21.22 25.18 15.68
CA GLN A 166 -21.52 25.11 17.12
C GLN A 166 -21.37 23.68 17.66
N ALA A 167 -21.87 22.68 16.92
CA ALA A 167 -21.70 21.28 17.28
C ALA A 167 -20.22 20.87 17.28
N PHE A 168 -19.45 21.24 16.25
CA PHE A 168 -18.01 21.00 16.18
C PHE A 168 -17.29 21.64 17.37
N GLY A 169 -17.58 22.91 17.67
CA GLY A 169 -17.04 23.62 18.83
C GLY A 169 -17.30 22.89 20.16
N THR A 170 -18.51 22.36 20.33
CA THR A 170 -18.94 21.61 21.53
C THR A 170 -18.15 20.30 21.71
N PHE A 171 -17.78 19.64 20.61
CA PHE A 171 -17.10 18.34 20.60
C PHE A 171 -15.65 18.40 20.07
N THR A 172 -15.02 19.58 20.03
CA THR A 172 -13.70 19.82 19.40
C THR A 172 -12.61 18.83 19.83
N VAL A 173 -12.61 18.44 21.11
CA VAL A 173 -11.60 17.55 21.70
C VAL A 173 -12.04 16.09 21.76
N ALA A 174 -13.23 15.76 21.24
CA ALA A 174 -13.77 14.42 21.33
C ALA A 174 -12.96 13.43 20.50
N ASN A 175 -12.67 12.28 21.10
CA ASN A 175 -11.98 11.18 20.44
C ASN A 175 -12.79 9.88 20.63
N PRO A 176 -13.46 9.36 19.59
CA PRO A 176 -14.29 8.15 19.69
C PRO A 176 -13.55 6.88 20.15
N ILE A 177 -12.21 6.86 20.14
CA ILE A 177 -11.40 5.77 20.72
C ILE A 177 -11.66 5.60 22.23
N HIS A 178 -12.08 6.67 22.91
CA HIS A 178 -12.35 6.69 24.35
C HIS A 178 -13.86 6.89 24.63
N PRO A 179 -14.71 5.89 24.38
CA PRO A 179 -16.16 6.02 24.57
C PRO A 179 -16.57 6.19 26.04
N ASP A 180 -15.70 5.83 26.98
CA ASP A 180 -15.83 6.09 28.42
C ASP A 180 -15.66 7.58 28.75
N VAL A 181 -14.79 8.28 28.02
CA VAL A 181 -14.56 9.73 28.17
C VAL A 181 -15.57 10.54 27.35
N PHE A 182 -15.97 10.04 26.18
CA PHE A 182 -16.89 10.72 25.25
C PHE A 182 -18.17 9.91 24.95
N PRO A 183 -18.98 9.53 25.97
CA PRO A 183 -20.15 8.68 25.77
C PRO A 183 -21.23 9.32 24.89
N GLY A 184 -21.29 10.66 24.87
CA GLY A 184 -22.20 11.41 23.99
C GLY A 184 -21.92 11.15 22.51
N VAL A 185 -20.64 11.09 22.11
CA VAL A 185 -20.26 10.81 20.71
C VAL A 185 -20.60 9.36 20.34
N ARG A 186 -20.31 8.40 21.24
CA ARG A 186 -20.70 7.00 21.03
C ARG A 186 -22.21 6.85 20.84
N LYS A 187 -23.02 7.59 21.62
CA LYS A 187 -24.48 7.61 21.46
C LYS A 187 -24.88 8.15 20.08
N MET A 188 -24.35 9.30 19.69
CA MET A 188 -24.67 9.93 18.40
C MET A 188 -24.30 9.03 17.21
N GLU A 189 -23.12 8.38 17.22
CA GLU A 189 -22.72 7.45 16.16
C GLU A 189 -23.67 6.26 16.05
N ALA A 190 -24.07 5.66 17.19
CA ALA A 190 -25.02 4.55 17.19
C ALA A 190 -26.40 4.96 16.64
N GLU A 191 -26.87 6.16 16.98
CA GLU A 191 -28.14 6.70 16.49
C GLU A 191 -28.09 7.01 14.98
N ILE A 192 -27.00 7.59 14.48
CA ILE A 192 -26.79 7.83 13.04
C ILE A 192 -26.87 6.50 12.28
N VAL A 193 -26.14 5.47 12.72
CA VAL A 193 -26.20 4.15 12.10
C VAL A 193 -27.62 3.58 12.14
N SER A 194 -28.31 3.67 13.28
CA SER A 194 -29.68 3.19 13.41
C SER A 194 -30.65 3.90 12.46
N MET A 195 -30.55 5.23 12.32
CA MET A 195 -31.40 6.01 11.41
C MET A 195 -31.14 5.61 9.95
N VAL A 196 -29.87 5.44 9.55
CA VAL A 196 -29.51 5.02 8.19
C VAL A 196 -29.94 3.58 7.90
N LEU A 197 -29.77 2.65 8.84
CA LEU A 197 -30.27 1.27 8.67
C LEU A 197 -31.79 1.26 8.47
N SER A 198 -32.53 2.08 9.21
CA SER A 198 -33.98 2.24 9.03
C SER A 198 -34.33 2.82 7.66
N LEU A 199 -33.62 3.88 7.23
CA LEU A 199 -33.81 4.54 5.93
C LEU A 199 -33.67 3.56 4.75
N PHE A 200 -32.78 2.57 4.87
CA PHE A 200 -32.53 1.56 3.84
C PHE A 200 -33.26 0.22 4.11
N ASN A 201 -34.24 0.21 5.02
CA ASN A 201 -35.05 -0.99 5.33
C ASN A 201 -34.21 -2.23 5.69
N ALA A 202 -33.14 -2.05 6.45
CA ALA A 202 -32.25 -3.14 6.81
C ALA A 202 -32.98 -4.25 7.61
N PRO A 203 -32.60 -5.52 7.42
CA PRO A 203 -33.26 -6.64 8.11
C PRO A 203 -33.01 -6.60 9.63
N PRO A 204 -33.87 -7.26 10.43
CA PRO A 204 -33.63 -7.42 11.86
C PRO A 204 -32.25 -8.03 12.13
N GLY A 205 -31.51 -7.44 13.07
CA GLY A 205 -30.14 -7.87 13.40
C GLY A 205 -29.05 -7.28 12.49
N ALA A 206 -29.39 -6.44 11.51
CA ALA A 206 -28.40 -5.68 10.76
C ALA A 206 -27.62 -4.72 11.68
N ALA A 207 -26.36 -4.51 11.34
CA ALA A 207 -25.45 -3.62 12.06
C ALA A 207 -24.65 -2.79 11.05
N GLY A 208 -24.03 -1.71 11.53
CA GLY A 208 -23.20 -0.83 10.74
C GLY A 208 -22.19 -0.08 11.60
N THR A 209 -21.35 0.70 10.92
CA THR A 209 -20.36 1.58 11.56
C THR A 209 -20.27 2.89 10.77
N THR A 210 -19.99 3.97 11.47
CA THR A 210 -19.58 5.24 10.85
C THR A 210 -18.16 5.08 10.29
N THR A 211 -17.87 5.79 9.19
CA THR A 211 -16.54 5.86 8.56
C THR A 211 -16.25 7.32 8.18
N ALA A 212 -15.00 7.67 7.91
CA ALA A 212 -14.57 9.02 7.55
C ALA A 212 -15.15 9.53 6.21
N GLY A 213 -15.57 8.62 5.32
CA GLY A 213 -16.22 8.99 4.06
C GLY A 213 -16.42 7.79 3.13
N GLY A 214 -17.05 8.04 1.97
CA GLY A 214 -17.48 6.96 1.06
C GLY A 214 -16.36 6.03 0.58
N THR A 215 -15.14 6.56 0.37
CA THR A 215 -13.98 5.74 0.01
C THR A 215 -13.66 4.71 1.09
N GLU A 216 -13.63 5.12 2.36
CA GLU A 216 -13.41 4.18 3.47
C GLU A 216 -14.55 3.17 3.57
N SER A 217 -15.82 3.62 3.44
CA SER A 217 -16.98 2.72 3.45
C SER A 217 -16.88 1.60 2.40
N ILE A 218 -16.42 1.93 1.18
CA ILE A 218 -16.19 0.94 0.12
C ILE A 218 -15.04 -0.01 0.51
N LEU A 219 -13.92 0.54 0.97
CA LEU A 219 -12.74 -0.26 1.33
C LEU A 219 -13.03 -1.24 2.47
N VAL A 220 -13.74 -0.82 3.53
CA VAL A 220 -14.10 -1.71 4.64
C VAL A 220 -15.14 -2.75 4.22
N SER A 221 -16.03 -2.42 3.28
CA SER A 221 -16.96 -3.40 2.70
C SER A 221 -16.22 -4.47 1.88
N CYS A 222 -15.29 -4.06 1.03
CA CYS A 222 -14.41 -4.97 0.28
C CYS A 222 -13.56 -5.83 1.23
N LEU A 223 -13.01 -5.22 2.29
CA LEU A 223 -12.26 -5.93 3.32
C LEU A 223 -13.13 -6.98 4.03
N ALA A 224 -14.35 -6.62 4.45
CA ALA A 224 -15.28 -7.54 5.09
C ALA A 224 -15.62 -8.74 4.19
N ALA A 225 -15.93 -8.49 2.92
CA ALA A 225 -16.16 -9.55 1.93
C ALA A 225 -14.93 -10.45 1.75
N ARG A 226 -13.72 -9.86 1.67
CA ARG A 226 -12.46 -10.59 1.55
C ARG A 226 -12.21 -11.49 2.76
N GLN A 227 -12.39 -10.98 3.98
CA GLN A 227 -12.18 -11.74 5.21
C GLN A 227 -13.21 -12.85 5.36
N LYS A 228 -14.47 -12.58 5.02
CA LYS A 228 -15.53 -13.60 4.99
C LYS A 228 -15.21 -14.72 4.01
N ALA A 229 -14.78 -14.39 2.79
CA ALA A 229 -14.38 -15.35 1.77
C ALA A 229 -13.18 -16.21 2.21
N TYR A 230 -12.21 -15.63 2.91
CA TYR A 230 -11.10 -16.37 3.50
C TYR A 230 -11.58 -17.33 4.60
N ALA A 231 -12.36 -16.84 5.56
CA ALA A 231 -12.82 -17.62 6.71
C ALA A 231 -13.78 -18.76 6.33
N GLU A 232 -14.73 -18.51 5.43
CA GLU A 232 -15.78 -19.48 5.07
C GLU A 232 -15.38 -20.40 3.92
N ARG A 233 -14.49 -19.94 3.01
CA ARG A 233 -14.19 -20.64 1.75
C ARG A 233 -12.70 -20.86 1.49
N GLY A 234 -11.83 -20.44 2.39
CA GLY A 234 -10.37 -20.59 2.24
C GLY A 234 -9.79 -19.83 1.05
N ILE A 235 -10.43 -18.75 0.60
CA ILE A 235 -9.98 -17.95 -0.56
C ILE A 235 -8.78 -17.09 -0.14
N THR A 236 -7.59 -17.43 -0.63
CA THR A 236 -6.33 -16.72 -0.32
C THR A 236 -5.90 -15.71 -1.39
N GLU A 237 -6.38 -15.86 -2.63
CA GLU A 237 -6.05 -15.00 -3.77
C GLU A 237 -7.33 -14.50 -4.45
N PRO A 238 -8.11 -13.65 -3.76
CA PRO A 238 -9.32 -13.06 -4.34
C PRO A 238 -8.94 -12.05 -5.43
N GLU A 239 -9.77 -11.98 -6.46
CA GLU A 239 -9.74 -10.89 -7.44
C GLU A 239 -10.34 -9.65 -6.76
N MET A 240 -9.59 -8.55 -6.74
CA MET A 240 -9.92 -7.30 -6.03
C MET A 240 -9.78 -6.11 -6.96
#